data_AF-A0A5C1A8Y1-F1
#
_entry.id   AF-A0A5C1A8Y1-F1
#
_cell.length_a   1.000
_cell.length_b   1.000
_cell.length_c   1.000
_cell.angle_alpha   90.00
_cell.angle_beta   90.00
_cell.angle_gamma   90.00
#
_symmetry.space_group_name_H-M   'P 1'
#
loop_
_entity.id
_entity.type
_entity.pdbx_description
1 polymer ?
#
loop_
_entity_poly.entity_id
_entity_poly.type
_entity_poly.pdbx_seq_one_letter_code
_entity_poly.pdbx_strand_id
1 'polypeptide(L)'
;MLNAPGSGTPGFTTYTGSNPQQSSLPAPPEGGSAVYNGHNGPGSYVLYQDITLPAGQAQTLSLTAFYQNQFTQGFITPATLDYRTGPNQQFRIDIVSPTGDPLATTSDVVKLNVFRTAVGDPLARGAFTVTVDLGAFAGQTVRLRVAVTNSQLFLFGGVDNVHFAPTVPPTPGAVQGVKFNDLDGDGVRDLNEPGLQGWTIYADTNLNGWPDAGEPSTVTGPDGAYPLALLPGTYRIRELNQGG
;
A
#
# COMPACT_ATOMS: atom_id res chain seq x y z
N MET A 1 1.19 3.59 21.83
CA MET A 1 -0.04 2.92 22.29
C MET A 1 -1.21 3.67 21.69
N LEU A 2 -2.15 2.97 21.05
CA LEU A 2 -3.33 3.59 20.45
C LEU A 2 -4.33 4.02 21.54
N ASN A 3 -4.90 5.22 21.43
CA ASN A 3 -5.87 5.83 22.35
C ASN A 3 -7.32 5.54 21.90
N ALA A 4 -8.24 5.26 22.83
CA ALA A 4 -9.65 4.91 22.53
C ALA A 4 -10.74 5.90 23.03
N PRO A 5 -10.55 7.24 22.99
CA PRO A 5 -11.58 8.14 23.50
C PRO A 5 -12.80 8.15 22.56
N GLY A 6 -14.00 8.11 23.16
CA GLY A 6 -15.29 8.13 22.45
C GLY A 6 -15.92 6.76 22.20
N SER A 7 -15.27 5.65 22.55
CA SER A 7 -15.92 4.34 22.54
C SER A 7 -16.89 4.20 23.71
N GLY A 8 -18.18 3.92 23.44
CA GLY A 8 -19.04 3.35 24.47
C GLY A 8 -18.39 2.08 25.02
N THR A 9 -18.45 1.85 26.32
CA THR A 9 -17.85 0.64 26.91
C THR A 9 -18.67 -0.60 26.54
N PRO A 10 -18.02 -1.70 26.12
CA PRO A 10 -16.59 -1.84 25.89
C PRO A 10 -16.17 -1.32 24.50
N GLY A 11 -14.95 -0.76 24.43
CA GLY A 11 -14.34 -0.24 23.20
C GLY A 11 -13.40 -1.23 22.51
N PHE A 12 -12.30 -0.74 21.95
CA PHE A 12 -11.26 -1.63 21.43
C PHE A 12 -10.51 -2.35 22.57
N THR A 13 -10.27 -3.65 22.40
CA THR A 13 -9.57 -4.50 23.36
C THR A 13 -8.61 -5.45 22.63
N THR A 14 -7.65 -6.00 23.36
CA THR A 14 -6.78 -7.07 22.85
C THR A 14 -7.47 -8.43 23.00
N TYR A 15 -7.16 -9.36 22.10
CA TYR A 15 -7.57 -10.77 22.20
C TYR A 15 -6.45 -11.72 21.79
N THR A 16 -6.53 -12.96 22.29
CA THR A 16 -5.62 -14.07 21.97
C THR A 16 -6.44 -15.28 21.48
N GLY A 17 -5.79 -16.24 20.81
CA GLY A 17 -6.47 -17.41 20.26
C GLY A 17 -7.41 -17.05 19.09
N SER A 18 -8.33 -17.94 18.72
CA SER A 18 -9.29 -17.72 17.62
C SER A 18 -10.69 -17.42 18.14
N ASN A 19 -11.54 -16.84 17.28
CA ASN A 19 -12.98 -16.65 17.54
C ASN A 19 -13.30 -15.88 18.85
N PRO A 20 -12.70 -14.70 19.08
CA PRO A 20 -13.05 -13.87 20.24
C PRO A 20 -14.55 -13.55 20.23
N GLN A 21 -15.21 -13.62 21.39
CA GLN A 21 -16.66 -13.42 21.55
C GLN A 21 -17.53 -14.24 20.56
N GLN A 22 -17.13 -15.48 20.23
CA GLN A 22 -17.85 -16.34 19.26
C GLN A 22 -17.96 -15.71 17.85
N SER A 23 -17.06 -14.78 17.52
CA SER A 23 -16.87 -14.31 16.15
C SER A 23 -16.20 -15.38 15.28
N SER A 24 -16.08 -15.11 13.97
CA SER A 24 -15.24 -15.86 13.03
C SER A 24 -13.94 -15.12 12.72
N LEU A 25 -13.48 -14.23 13.61
CA LEU A 25 -12.20 -13.57 13.42
C LEU A 25 -11.05 -14.59 13.54
N PRO A 26 -9.97 -14.42 12.73
CA PRO A 26 -8.82 -15.32 12.79
C PRO A 26 -8.11 -15.23 14.15
N ALA A 27 -7.20 -16.17 14.42
CA ALA A 27 -6.23 -15.95 15.49
C ALA A 27 -5.32 -14.75 15.17
N PRO A 28 -4.76 -14.05 16.17
CA PRO A 28 -3.78 -12.99 15.96
C PRO A 28 -2.73 -13.40 14.94
N PRO A 29 -2.62 -12.67 13.82
CA PRO A 29 -1.67 -12.99 12.75
C PRO A 29 -0.22 -13.03 13.25
N GLU A 30 0.14 -12.15 14.18
CA GLU A 30 1.48 -12.08 14.76
C GLU A 30 1.43 -11.89 16.29
N GLY A 31 2.53 -12.24 16.98
CA GLY A 31 2.73 -11.89 18.39
C GLY A 31 1.77 -12.50 19.42
N GLY A 32 0.83 -13.36 18.99
CA GLY A 32 -0.13 -14.05 19.85
C GLY A 32 -1.25 -13.17 20.40
N SER A 33 -1.32 -11.89 20.04
CA SER A 33 -2.37 -10.95 20.44
C SER A 33 -2.67 -9.94 19.34
N ALA A 34 -3.95 -9.63 19.09
CA ALA A 34 -4.36 -8.58 18.15
C ALA A 34 -5.42 -7.67 18.77
N VAL A 35 -5.68 -6.52 18.14
CA VAL A 35 -6.65 -5.52 18.62
C VAL A 35 -7.93 -5.61 17.79
N TYR A 36 -9.09 -5.63 18.46
CA TYR A 36 -10.42 -5.60 17.82
C TYR A 36 -11.42 -4.80 18.66
N ASN A 37 -12.56 -4.42 18.08
CA ASN A 37 -13.66 -3.86 18.85
C ASN A 37 -14.40 -4.98 19.60
N GLY A 38 -14.22 -5.07 20.92
CA GLY A 38 -14.97 -6.00 21.76
C GLY A 38 -16.22 -5.30 22.29
N HIS A 39 -17.42 -5.75 21.96
CA HIS A 39 -18.64 -5.04 22.36
C HIS A 39 -19.89 -5.93 22.46
N ASN A 40 -20.93 -5.43 23.13
CA ASN A 40 -22.19 -6.14 23.43
C ASN A 40 -23.43 -5.56 22.72
N GLY A 41 -23.27 -4.66 21.74
CA GLY A 41 -24.42 -4.04 21.06
C GLY A 41 -24.05 -2.97 20.01
N PRO A 42 -25.02 -2.21 19.47
CA PRO A 42 -24.77 -1.09 18.57
C PRO A 42 -23.80 -0.06 19.13
N GLY A 43 -22.96 0.53 18.29
CA GLY A 43 -22.04 1.58 18.72
C GLY A 43 -21.13 2.12 17.63
N SER A 44 -20.44 3.21 17.98
CA SER A 44 -19.33 3.80 17.24
C SER A 44 -18.06 3.65 18.06
N TYR A 45 -17.13 2.86 17.57
CA TYR A 45 -15.89 2.53 18.25
C TYR A 45 -14.74 3.09 17.46
N VAL A 46 -13.89 3.89 18.11
CA VAL A 46 -12.71 4.47 17.48
C VAL A 46 -11.49 4.22 18.35
N LEU A 47 -10.44 3.72 17.72
CA LEU A 47 -9.11 3.62 18.25
C LEU A 47 -8.19 4.43 17.34
N TYR A 48 -7.35 5.30 17.90
CA TYR A 48 -6.48 6.13 17.09
C TYR A 48 -5.14 6.44 17.75
N GLN A 49 -4.17 6.83 16.94
CA GLN A 49 -2.90 7.38 17.43
C GLN A 49 -2.43 8.51 16.52
N ASP A 50 -1.99 9.60 17.15
CA ASP A 50 -1.31 10.69 16.46
C ASP A 50 0.16 10.30 16.24
N ILE A 51 0.63 10.50 15.02
CA ILE A 51 1.95 10.09 14.54
C ILE A 51 2.55 11.27 13.80
N THR A 52 3.72 11.72 14.26
CA THR A 52 4.52 12.71 13.53
C THR A 52 5.42 11.99 12.54
N LEU A 53 5.23 12.25 11.25
CA LEU A 53 6.04 11.65 10.18
C LEU A 53 7.34 12.44 9.99
N PRO A 54 8.49 11.79 9.75
CA PRO A 54 9.74 12.47 9.50
C PRO A 54 9.64 13.44 8.31
N ALA A 55 10.25 14.62 8.45
CA ALA A 55 10.39 15.56 7.35
C ALA A 55 11.44 15.05 6.34
N GLY A 56 11.21 15.30 5.05
CA GLY A 56 12.18 14.96 3.98
C GLY A 56 12.35 13.46 3.68
N GLN A 57 11.57 12.59 4.32
CA GLN A 57 11.59 11.14 4.05
C GLN A 57 10.17 10.61 3.94
N ALA A 58 9.77 10.18 2.74
CA ALA A 58 8.48 9.52 2.54
C ALA A 58 8.39 8.25 3.39
N GLN A 59 7.20 7.97 3.94
CA GLN A 59 6.94 6.80 4.77
C GLN A 59 5.88 5.94 4.10
N THR A 60 5.96 4.63 4.30
CA THR A 60 4.87 3.70 4.04
C THR A 60 4.25 3.29 5.36
N LEU A 61 2.93 3.15 5.38
CA LEU A 61 2.20 2.45 6.44
C LEU A 61 1.82 1.07 5.91
N SER A 62 2.07 0.04 6.71
CA SER A 62 1.53 -1.28 6.46
C SER A 62 0.97 -1.89 7.74
N LEU A 63 -0.13 -2.62 7.59
CA LEU A 63 -0.85 -3.26 8.69
C LEU A 63 -1.59 -4.49 8.19
N THR A 64 -1.93 -5.38 9.12
CA THR A 64 -2.87 -6.47 8.87
C THR A 64 -4.25 -6.08 9.37
N ALA A 65 -5.28 -6.34 8.57
CA ALA A 65 -6.68 -6.10 8.92
C ALA A 65 -7.50 -7.39 8.78
N PHE A 66 -8.60 -7.47 9.51
CA PHE A 66 -9.56 -8.57 9.45
C PHE A 66 -10.92 -8.09 9.96
N TYR A 67 -12.01 -8.69 9.47
CA TYR A 67 -13.36 -8.31 9.91
C TYR A 67 -14.39 -9.42 9.72
N GLN A 68 -15.49 -9.29 10.44
CA GLN A 68 -16.72 -10.08 10.28
C GLN A 68 -17.94 -9.22 10.59
N ASN A 69 -18.81 -9.06 9.61
CA ASN A 69 -20.15 -8.49 9.73
C ASN A 69 -21.16 -9.61 9.98
N GLN A 70 -21.87 -9.57 11.11
CA GLN A 70 -22.93 -10.52 11.41
C GLN A 70 -24.29 -10.09 10.85
N PHE A 71 -24.40 -8.88 10.32
CA PHE A 71 -25.58 -8.46 9.58
C PHE A 71 -25.58 -9.09 8.19
N THR A 72 -26.38 -10.14 8.02
CA THR A 72 -26.39 -10.97 6.80
C THR A 72 -26.89 -10.26 5.55
N GLN A 73 -27.50 -9.07 5.68
CA GLN A 73 -27.96 -8.27 4.54
C GLN A 73 -26.84 -7.39 3.93
N GLY A 74 -25.63 -7.39 4.49
CA GLY A 74 -24.47 -6.69 3.92
C GLY A 74 -24.02 -5.45 4.70
N PHE A 75 -23.08 -4.70 4.14
CA PHE A 75 -22.64 -3.43 4.72
C PHE A 75 -23.59 -2.29 4.37
N ILE A 76 -23.71 -1.33 5.30
CA ILE A 76 -24.45 -0.08 5.12
C ILE A 76 -23.52 1.05 5.49
N THR A 77 -23.16 1.88 4.51
CA THR A 77 -22.02 2.79 4.63
C THR A 77 -22.41 4.25 4.43
N PRO A 78 -23.25 4.85 5.31
CA PRO A 78 -23.59 6.26 5.21
C PRO A 78 -22.34 7.13 5.47
N ALA A 79 -22.39 8.40 5.08
CA ALA A 79 -21.30 9.37 5.24
C ALA A 79 -21.12 9.87 6.69
N THR A 80 -21.15 8.97 7.66
CA THR A 80 -21.06 9.23 9.10
C THR A 80 -20.65 7.95 9.82
N LEU A 81 -19.82 8.08 10.85
CA LEU A 81 -19.55 6.98 11.79
C LEU A 81 -20.39 7.09 13.05
N ASP A 82 -21.41 7.95 13.11
CA ASP A 82 -22.37 7.96 14.22
C ASP A 82 -23.43 6.87 14.04
N TYR A 83 -23.41 5.85 14.90
CA TYR A 83 -24.33 4.71 14.86
C TYR A 83 -25.80 5.10 15.09
N ARG A 84 -26.06 6.31 15.61
CA ARG A 84 -27.41 6.82 15.89
C ARG A 84 -28.05 7.43 14.64
N THR A 85 -27.26 7.73 13.61
CA THR A 85 -27.70 8.44 12.41
C THR A 85 -28.14 7.50 11.28
N GLY A 86 -29.08 6.60 11.61
CA GLY A 86 -29.62 5.60 10.68
C GLY A 86 -28.80 4.31 10.61
N PRO A 87 -29.19 3.36 9.75
CA PRO A 87 -28.51 2.08 9.63
C PRO A 87 -27.03 2.23 9.25
N ASN A 88 -26.14 1.62 10.03
CA ASN A 88 -24.70 1.72 9.84
C ASN A 88 -24.05 0.35 10.07
N GLN A 89 -23.15 -0.04 9.18
CA GLN A 89 -22.27 -1.20 9.27
C GLN A 89 -20.98 -0.85 8.50
N GLN A 90 -20.01 -0.27 9.20
CA GLN A 90 -18.76 0.23 8.62
C GLN A 90 -17.56 -0.21 9.46
N PHE A 91 -16.55 -0.78 8.81
CA PHE A 91 -15.20 -0.90 9.34
C PHE A 91 -14.25 -0.06 8.47
N ARG A 92 -13.50 0.83 9.10
CA ARG A 92 -12.60 1.77 8.41
C ARG A 92 -11.26 1.87 9.10
N ILE A 93 -10.25 2.06 8.29
CA ILE A 93 -8.90 2.44 8.69
C ILE A 93 -8.55 3.66 7.83
N ASP A 94 -8.24 4.78 8.47
CA ASP A 94 -8.05 6.05 7.79
C ASP A 94 -6.82 6.79 8.36
N ILE A 95 -6.19 7.60 7.51
CA ILE A 95 -5.38 8.73 7.98
C ILE A 95 -6.30 9.95 8.04
N VAL A 96 -6.41 10.55 9.22
CA VAL A 96 -7.29 11.70 9.47
C VAL A 96 -6.52 12.87 10.09
N SER A 97 -7.14 14.05 10.05
CA SER A 97 -6.66 15.22 10.80
C SER A 97 -6.65 14.93 12.31
N PRO A 98 -5.55 15.20 13.04
CA PRO A 98 -5.48 15.02 14.51
C PRO A 98 -6.48 15.89 15.29
N THR A 99 -6.96 16.98 14.70
CA THR A 99 -7.91 17.92 15.32
C THR A 99 -9.35 17.72 14.87
N GLY A 100 -9.58 16.86 13.87
CA GLY A 100 -10.92 16.59 13.35
C GLY A 100 -11.76 15.70 14.28
N ASP A 101 -13.08 15.78 14.12
CA ASP A 101 -14.02 14.86 14.79
C ASP A 101 -13.68 13.40 14.39
N PRO A 102 -13.38 12.51 15.35
CA PRO A 102 -13.06 11.11 15.06
C PRO A 102 -14.20 10.34 14.38
N LEU A 103 -15.45 10.80 14.42
CA LEU A 103 -16.59 10.18 13.75
C LEU A 103 -16.90 10.77 12.36
N ALA A 104 -16.24 11.85 11.97
CA ALA A 104 -16.44 12.46 10.67
C ALA A 104 -15.86 11.60 9.54
N THR A 105 -16.55 11.60 8.40
CA THR A 105 -16.10 10.92 7.16
C THR A 105 -15.85 11.88 6.00
N THR A 106 -15.96 13.18 6.28
CA THR A 106 -15.78 14.29 5.33
C THR A 106 -14.30 14.45 4.96
N SER A 107 -14.03 15.04 3.80
CA SER A 107 -12.68 15.19 3.24
C SER A 107 -11.79 16.21 3.98
N ASP A 108 -12.38 17.09 4.77
CA ASP A 108 -11.63 17.98 5.66
C ASP A 108 -11.02 17.21 6.84
N VAL A 109 -11.63 16.10 7.26
CA VAL A 109 -11.11 15.22 8.31
C VAL A 109 -10.34 14.03 7.73
N VAL A 110 -10.95 13.25 6.84
CA VAL A 110 -10.34 12.06 6.23
C VAL A 110 -9.39 12.46 5.11
N LYS A 111 -8.08 12.28 5.32
CA LYS A 111 -7.03 12.64 4.38
C LYS A 111 -6.65 11.49 3.46
N LEU A 112 -6.72 10.26 3.95
CA LEU A 112 -6.50 9.05 3.16
C LEU A 112 -7.35 7.91 3.72
N ASN A 113 -8.07 7.21 2.85
CA ASN A 113 -8.71 5.94 3.21
C ASN A 113 -7.66 4.84 3.07
N VAL A 114 -7.21 4.25 4.17
CA VAL A 114 -6.28 3.11 4.16
C VAL A 114 -7.06 1.83 3.81
N PHE A 115 -8.20 1.62 4.47
CA PHE A 115 -9.16 0.57 4.15
C PHE A 115 -10.56 1.01 4.57
N ARG A 116 -11.59 0.61 3.83
CA ARG A 116 -12.99 0.74 4.25
C ARG A 116 -13.84 -0.36 3.64
N THR A 117 -14.77 -0.88 4.42
CA THR A 117 -15.84 -1.73 3.89
C THR A 117 -16.81 -0.90 3.04
N ALA A 118 -17.39 -1.51 2.01
CA ALA A 118 -18.37 -0.91 1.10
C ALA A 118 -19.58 -1.84 0.90
N VAL A 119 -20.70 -1.28 0.42
CA VAL A 119 -21.87 -2.06 0.01
C VAL A 119 -21.44 -3.07 -1.06
N GLY A 120 -21.73 -4.35 -0.83
CA GLY A 120 -21.36 -5.46 -1.71
C GLY A 120 -20.08 -6.21 -1.33
N ASP A 121 -19.30 -5.72 -0.35
CA ASP A 121 -18.15 -6.46 0.17
C ASP A 121 -18.56 -7.78 0.84
N PRO A 122 -17.67 -8.81 0.83
CA PRO A 122 -17.90 -10.05 1.56
C PRO A 122 -18.18 -9.80 3.04
N LEU A 123 -19.09 -10.55 3.65
CA LEU A 123 -19.44 -10.35 5.07
C LEU A 123 -18.27 -10.61 6.03
N ALA A 124 -17.28 -11.40 5.63
CA ALA A 124 -16.10 -11.64 6.45
C ALA A 124 -14.86 -11.73 5.58
N ARG A 125 -13.74 -11.30 6.15
CA ARG A 125 -12.41 -11.48 5.55
C ARG A 125 -11.42 -11.82 6.66
N GLY A 126 -10.75 -12.97 6.50
CA GLY A 126 -9.60 -13.33 7.32
C GLY A 126 -8.45 -12.34 7.15
N ALA A 127 -7.34 -12.55 7.86
CA ALA A 127 -6.22 -11.61 7.87
C ALA A 127 -5.72 -11.25 6.46
N PHE A 128 -5.58 -9.96 6.18
CA PHE A 128 -4.99 -9.44 4.95
C PHE A 128 -4.14 -8.21 5.22
N THR A 129 -3.06 -8.05 4.47
CA THR A 129 -2.18 -6.88 4.57
C THR A 129 -2.69 -5.73 3.72
N VAL A 130 -2.59 -4.52 4.26
CA VAL A 130 -2.83 -3.25 3.57
C VAL A 130 -1.56 -2.42 3.68
N THR A 131 -1.08 -1.89 2.55
CA THR A 131 0.09 -1.03 2.48
C THR A 131 -0.26 0.24 1.71
N VAL A 132 0.09 1.41 2.26
CA VAL A 132 -0.15 2.71 1.63
C VAL A 132 1.07 3.62 1.74
N ASP A 133 1.26 4.45 0.73
CA ASP A 133 2.25 5.54 0.76
C ASP A 133 1.70 6.73 1.55
N LEU A 134 2.52 7.27 2.45
CA LEU A 134 2.27 8.46 3.26
C LEU A 134 3.22 9.61 2.88
N GLY A 135 3.93 9.54 1.76
CA GLY A 135 4.88 10.56 1.30
C GLY A 135 4.28 11.97 1.24
N ALA A 136 3.00 12.11 0.86
CA ALA A 136 2.28 13.39 0.84
C ALA A 136 2.14 14.04 2.25
N PHE A 137 2.35 13.27 3.31
CA PHE A 137 2.25 13.72 4.70
C PHE A 137 3.61 13.86 5.40
N ALA A 138 4.73 13.75 4.66
CA ALA A 138 6.07 13.89 5.24
C ALA A 138 6.22 15.22 6.01
N GLY A 139 6.75 15.16 7.23
CA GLY A 139 6.89 16.30 8.13
C GLY A 139 5.61 16.76 8.83
N GLN A 140 4.46 16.10 8.60
CA GLN A 140 3.19 16.43 9.24
C GLN A 140 2.88 15.45 10.38
N THR A 141 2.09 15.93 11.36
CA THR A 141 1.41 15.05 12.31
C THR A 141 0.07 14.61 11.73
N VAL A 142 -0.13 13.31 11.65
CA VAL A 142 -1.36 12.68 11.18
C VAL A 142 -1.96 11.78 12.25
N ARG A 143 -3.25 11.45 12.15
CA ARG A 143 -3.89 10.46 13.03
C ARG A 143 -4.22 9.20 12.24
N LEU A 144 -3.65 8.06 12.65
CA LEU A 144 -4.13 6.75 12.22
C LEU A 144 -5.38 6.42 13.02
N ARG A 145 -6.51 6.24 12.33
CA ARG A 145 -7.81 5.89 12.92
C ARG A 145 -8.20 4.48 12.49
N VAL A 146 -8.61 3.66 13.44
CA VAL A 146 -9.35 2.41 13.23
C VAL A 146 -10.74 2.61 13.82
N ALA A 147 -11.76 2.50 12.98
CA ALA A 147 -13.14 2.76 13.38
C ALA A 147 -14.07 1.63 12.98
N VAL A 148 -14.93 1.21 13.90
CA VAL A 148 -16.03 0.27 13.65
C VAL A 148 -17.33 0.94 14.07
N THR A 149 -18.34 0.88 13.23
CA THR A 149 -19.67 1.41 13.54
C THR A 149 -20.74 0.42 13.09
N ASN A 150 -21.64 0.08 14.00
CA ASN A 150 -22.70 -0.89 13.75
C ASN A 150 -24.02 -0.50 14.41
N SER A 151 -25.12 -0.75 13.71
CA SER A 151 -26.48 -0.54 14.23
C SER A 151 -27.46 -1.67 13.88
N GLN A 152 -27.04 -2.68 13.10
CA GLN A 152 -27.88 -3.75 12.57
C GLN A 152 -27.35 -5.13 12.98
N LEU A 153 -27.06 -5.35 14.27
CA LEU A 153 -26.25 -6.46 14.84
C LEU A 153 -24.75 -6.12 14.95
N PHE A 154 -23.92 -7.14 15.20
CA PHE A 154 -22.49 -7.02 15.46
C PHE A 154 -21.67 -6.87 14.18
N LEU A 155 -20.63 -6.05 14.27
CA LEU A 155 -19.55 -5.96 13.30
C LEU A 155 -18.25 -5.99 14.08
N PHE A 156 -17.41 -6.97 13.78
CA PHE A 156 -16.09 -7.08 14.35
C PHE A 156 -15.07 -6.63 13.30
N GLY A 157 -14.16 -5.75 13.70
CA GLY A 157 -13.05 -5.29 12.88
C GLY A 157 -11.82 -5.14 13.77
N GLY A 158 -10.68 -5.57 13.26
CA GLY A 158 -9.43 -5.52 13.98
C GLY A 158 -8.23 -5.29 13.10
N VAL A 159 -7.15 -4.93 13.77
CA VAL A 159 -5.85 -4.68 13.16
C VAL A 159 -4.74 -5.35 13.94
N ASP A 160 -3.66 -5.67 13.24
CA ASP A 160 -2.41 -6.19 13.80
C ASP A 160 -1.21 -5.76 12.93
N ASN A 161 0.02 -5.99 13.39
CA ASN A 161 1.28 -5.72 12.70
C ASN A 161 1.32 -4.32 12.04
N VAL A 162 0.92 -3.29 12.79
CA VAL A 162 0.96 -1.90 12.34
C VAL A 162 2.40 -1.41 12.34
N HIS A 163 2.96 -1.17 11.17
CA HIS A 163 4.33 -0.69 11.02
C HIS A 163 4.43 0.51 10.08
N PHE A 164 5.34 1.41 10.41
CA PHE A 164 5.76 2.52 9.57
C PHE A 164 7.20 2.29 9.15
N ALA A 165 7.49 2.43 7.87
CA ALA A 165 8.83 2.27 7.35
C ALA A 165 9.14 3.37 6.33
N PRO A 166 10.40 3.84 6.25
CA PRO A 166 10.84 4.66 5.13
C PRO A 166 10.44 4.03 3.80
N THR A 167 9.89 4.84 2.90
CA THR A 167 9.71 4.42 1.52
C THR A 167 11.10 4.33 0.91
N VAL A 168 11.57 3.12 0.64
CA VAL A 168 12.82 2.91 -0.07
C VAL A 168 12.48 3.05 -1.56
N PRO A 169 12.95 4.09 -2.27
CA PRO A 169 12.78 4.16 -3.71
C PRO A 169 13.42 2.90 -4.32
N PRO A 170 12.81 2.28 -5.35
CA PRO A 170 13.46 1.16 -6.02
C PRO A 170 14.83 1.61 -6.51
N THR A 171 15.88 0.87 -6.14
CA THR A 171 17.23 1.12 -6.66
C THR A 171 17.30 0.58 -8.09
N PRO A 172 17.77 1.36 -9.07
CA PRO A 172 18.04 0.84 -10.40
C PRO A 172 19.06 -0.31 -10.34
N GLY A 173 18.74 -1.43 -10.98
CA GLY A 173 19.74 -2.42 -11.38
C GLY A 173 20.44 -1.98 -12.68
N ALA A 174 21.48 -2.70 -13.08
CA ALA A 174 22.14 -2.47 -14.36
C ALA A 174 21.97 -3.68 -15.27
N VAL A 175 21.40 -3.48 -16.46
CA VAL A 175 21.50 -4.42 -17.57
C VAL A 175 22.81 -4.14 -18.28
N GLN A 176 23.64 -5.18 -18.42
CA GLN A 176 24.92 -5.09 -19.12
C GLN A 176 24.84 -5.83 -20.45
N GLY A 177 25.52 -5.31 -21.46
CA GLY A 177 25.62 -5.94 -22.76
C GLY A 177 26.80 -5.40 -23.54
N VAL A 178 26.99 -5.96 -24.74
CA VAL A 178 27.99 -5.51 -25.70
C VAL A 178 27.34 -5.39 -27.06
N LYS A 179 27.53 -4.24 -27.72
CA LYS A 179 27.28 -4.08 -29.14
C LYS A 179 28.56 -4.44 -29.89
N PHE A 180 28.50 -5.36 -30.84
CA PHE A 180 29.66 -5.78 -31.62
C PHE A 180 29.31 -5.84 -33.11
N ASN A 181 30.36 -5.85 -33.94
CA ASN A 181 30.25 -6.06 -35.37
C ASN A 181 30.37 -7.54 -35.66
N ASP A 182 29.24 -8.16 -35.98
CA ASP A 182 29.13 -9.56 -36.40
C ASP A 182 29.68 -9.71 -37.83
N LEU A 183 30.90 -10.22 -37.94
CA LEU A 183 31.67 -10.24 -39.20
C LEU A 183 31.33 -11.44 -40.08
N ASP A 184 30.80 -12.52 -39.50
CA ASP A 184 30.46 -13.75 -40.22
C ASP A 184 28.96 -14.08 -40.23
N GLY A 185 28.14 -13.34 -39.48
CA GLY A 185 26.69 -13.31 -39.55
C GLY A 185 26.00 -14.39 -38.71
N ASP A 186 26.67 -14.91 -37.67
CA ASP A 186 26.15 -16.02 -36.85
C ASP A 186 25.40 -15.57 -35.58
N GLY A 187 25.46 -14.27 -35.26
CA GLY A 187 24.79 -13.67 -34.10
C GLY A 187 25.47 -13.94 -32.75
N VAL A 188 26.67 -14.52 -32.73
CA VAL A 188 27.49 -14.79 -31.55
C VAL A 188 28.73 -13.90 -31.59
N ARG A 189 29.11 -13.31 -30.46
CA ARG A 189 30.33 -12.50 -30.42
C ARG A 189 31.58 -13.38 -30.39
N ASP A 190 32.35 -13.34 -31.45
CA ASP A 190 33.63 -14.03 -31.58
C ASP A 190 34.84 -13.19 -31.11
N LEU A 191 35.99 -13.85 -30.89
CA LEU A 191 37.22 -13.21 -30.42
C LEU A 191 37.72 -12.10 -31.36
N ASN A 192 37.43 -12.25 -32.64
CA ASN A 192 37.93 -11.37 -33.71
C ASN A 192 36.99 -10.20 -33.98
N GLU A 193 35.84 -10.15 -33.29
CA GLU A 193 34.76 -9.23 -33.58
C GLU A 193 34.83 -7.99 -32.69
N PRO A 194 35.05 -6.81 -33.30
CA PRO A 194 35.22 -5.59 -32.55
C PRO A 194 33.88 -5.16 -31.95
N GLY A 195 33.96 -4.63 -30.72
CA GLY A 195 32.85 -3.87 -30.18
C GLY A 195 32.60 -2.59 -30.97
N LEU A 196 31.37 -2.12 -31.00
CA LEU A 196 31.01 -0.89 -31.67
C LEU A 196 30.74 0.21 -30.63
N GLN A 197 31.61 1.21 -30.63
CA GLN A 197 31.52 2.38 -29.78
C GLN A 197 30.47 3.38 -30.29
N GLY A 198 29.85 4.14 -29.37
CA GLY A 198 29.02 5.29 -29.72
C GLY A 198 27.56 4.98 -30.04
N TRP A 199 27.16 3.71 -29.91
CA TRP A 199 25.79 3.27 -30.14
C TRP A 199 24.92 3.60 -28.93
N THR A 200 23.78 4.26 -29.18
CA THR A 200 22.79 4.51 -28.14
C THR A 200 21.97 3.24 -27.89
N ILE A 201 21.98 2.77 -26.66
CA ILE A 201 21.14 1.67 -26.18
C ILE A 201 20.12 2.23 -25.22
N TYR A 202 18.83 1.89 -25.38
CA TYR A 202 17.74 2.46 -24.59
C TYR A 202 16.65 1.44 -24.30
N ALA A 203 15.88 1.70 -23.24
CA ALA A 203 14.66 0.97 -22.94
C ALA A 203 13.47 1.64 -23.62
N ASP A 204 12.92 0.98 -24.64
CA ASP A 204 11.74 1.41 -25.40
C ASP A 204 10.47 1.11 -24.58
N THR A 205 10.11 2.06 -23.73
CA THR A 205 9.01 1.94 -22.76
C THR A 205 7.64 2.15 -23.38
N ASN A 206 7.57 2.92 -24.47
CA ASN A 206 6.32 3.19 -25.19
C ASN A 206 6.15 2.35 -26.47
N LEU A 207 7.14 1.52 -26.80
CA LEU A 207 7.15 0.58 -27.93
C LEU A 207 7.15 1.23 -29.31
N ASN A 208 7.56 2.50 -29.42
CA ASN A 208 7.59 3.21 -30.69
C ASN A 208 8.86 2.96 -31.52
N GLY A 209 9.86 2.29 -30.94
CA GLY A 209 11.13 2.01 -31.62
C GLY A 209 12.04 3.22 -31.80
N TRP A 210 11.87 4.28 -31.00
CA TRP A 210 12.69 5.48 -30.96
C TRP A 210 13.00 5.88 -29.51
N PRO A 211 14.21 6.37 -29.20
CA PRO A 211 14.50 6.86 -27.85
C PRO A 211 13.77 8.17 -27.57
N ASP A 212 12.96 8.20 -26.52
CA ASP A 212 12.21 9.39 -26.10
C ASP A 212 12.77 10.06 -24.85
N ALA A 213 12.37 11.33 -24.65
CA ALA A 213 12.68 12.05 -23.43
C ALA A 213 12.07 11.34 -22.20
N GLY A 214 12.92 10.98 -21.25
CA GLY A 214 12.53 10.26 -20.03
C GLY A 214 12.74 8.75 -20.11
N GLU A 215 13.08 8.20 -21.28
CA GLU A 215 13.47 6.81 -21.39
C GLU A 215 14.92 6.60 -20.93
N PRO A 216 15.18 5.57 -20.11
CA PRO A 216 16.55 5.22 -19.76
C PRO A 216 17.35 4.86 -21.01
N SER A 217 18.51 5.51 -21.17
CA SER A 217 19.44 5.24 -22.26
C SER A 217 20.90 5.35 -21.81
N THR A 218 21.78 4.77 -22.60
CA THR A 218 23.24 4.76 -22.41
C THR A 218 23.93 4.73 -23.78
N VAL A 219 25.25 4.89 -23.80
CA VAL A 219 26.05 4.85 -25.02
C VAL A 219 27.17 3.81 -24.85
N THR A 220 27.40 3.00 -25.87
CA THR A 220 28.44 1.96 -25.83
C THR A 220 29.84 2.54 -25.77
N GLY A 221 30.69 1.92 -24.96
CA GLY A 221 32.10 2.26 -24.81
C GLY A 221 32.99 1.77 -25.96
N PRO A 222 34.31 2.01 -25.88
CA PRO A 222 35.27 1.63 -26.93
C PRO A 222 35.27 0.15 -27.33
N ASP A 223 34.93 -0.73 -26.40
CA ASP A 223 34.82 -2.19 -26.58
C ASP A 223 33.38 -2.64 -26.87
N GLY A 224 32.47 -1.69 -27.13
CA GLY A 224 31.06 -1.94 -27.36
C GLY A 224 30.26 -2.21 -26.08
N ALA A 225 30.90 -2.28 -24.92
CA ALA A 225 30.22 -2.58 -23.67
C ALA A 225 29.34 -1.42 -23.21
N TYR A 226 28.22 -1.72 -22.58
CA TYR A 226 27.35 -0.72 -21.98
C TYR A 226 26.71 -1.24 -20.68
N PRO A 227 26.56 -0.36 -19.67
CA PRO A 227 25.58 -0.51 -18.62
C PRO A 227 24.35 0.37 -18.89
N LEU A 228 23.16 -0.20 -18.78
CA LEU A 228 21.88 0.51 -18.79
C LEU A 228 21.19 0.37 -17.44
N ALA A 229 21.05 1.48 -16.72
CA ALA A 229 20.40 1.50 -15.41
C ALA A 229 18.87 1.46 -15.55
N LEU A 230 18.22 0.47 -14.94
CA LEU A 230 16.77 0.26 -15.01
C LEU A 230 16.21 -0.04 -13.63
N LEU A 231 15.06 0.55 -13.31
CA LEU A 231 14.27 0.13 -12.16
C LEU A 231 13.77 -1.31 -12.37
N PRO A 232 13.37 -2.04 -11.32
CA PRO A 232 12.75 -3.34 -11.48
C PRO A 232 11.52 -3.26 -12.39
N GLY A 233 11.50 -4.09 -13.44
CA GLY A 233 10.43 -4.10 -14.43
C GLY A 233 10.81 -4.94 -15.65
N THR A 234 9.87 -5.02 -16.59
CA THR A 234 10.10 -5.64 -17.90
C THR A 234 10.27 -4.54 -18.94
N TYR A 235 11.36 -4.62 -19.70
CA TYR A 235 11.71 -3.61 -20.69
C TYR A 235 12.02 -4.27 -22.03
N ARG A 236 11.75 -3.55 -23.12
CA ARG A 236 12.29 -3.87 -24.43
C ARG A 236 13.53 -3.02 -24.65
N ILE A 237 14.70 -3.66 -24.71
CA ILE A 237 15.95 -2.95 -24.97
C ILE A 237 16.18 -2.86 -26.47
N ARG A 238 16.56 -1.68 -26.95
CA ARG A 238 16.84 -1.40 -28.36
C ARG A 238 18.11 -0.58 -28.51
N GLU A 239 18.63 -0.62 -29.71
CA GLU A 239 19.65 0.31 -30.18
C GLU A 239 19.01 1.34 -31.11
N LEU A 240 19.52 2.57 -31.07
CA LEU A 240 19.25 3.53 -32.13
C LEU A 240 20.15 3.18 -33.31
N ASN A 241 19.55 2.77 -34.43
CA ASN A 241 20.28 2.48 -35.65
C ASN A 241 21.11 3.70 -36.08
N GLN A 242 22.42 3.49 -36.21
CA GLN A 242 23.34 4.43 -36.84
C GLN A 242 23.90 3.76 -38.10
N GLY A 243 24.19 4.56 -39.13
CA GLY A 243 24.92 4.06 -40.29
C GLY A 243 26.31 3.65 -39.87
N GLY A 244 26.66 2.39 -40.12
CA GLY A 244 28.02 1.84 -40.00
C GLY A 244 28.78 1.95 -41.31
#